data_AF-A0A368W2A5-F1
#
_entry.id   AF-A0A368W2A5-F1
#
_cell.length_a   1.000
_cell.length_b   1.000
_cell.length_c   1.000
_cell.angle_alpha   90.00
_cell.angle_beta   90.00
_cell.angle_gamma   90.00
#
_symmetry.space_group_name_H-M   'P 1'
#
loop_
_entity.id
_entity.type
_entity.pdbx_description
1 polymer ?
#
loop_
_entity_poly.entity_id
_entity_poly.type
_entity_poly.pdbx_seq_one_letter_code
_entity_poly.pdbx_strand_id
1 'polypeptide(L)'
;MSIQPSANEIVAVVRNAEKASALADLGVELRHGDYNDRASLEKAFARASRLLFIPSPDAHDETLRILQHANVAKAAKDANARHIIYYGYAFRETSQLPLTSTHVITERIIRTTNIPFTFLRNPLYTDVFVNPQSVGAAVQFVALVANAGEGGVHTASRHDLALAGAAVLTEDGHELGQLAQTIANVSGKEVVYKSISFDEHKALLVQAGLPEGVAVMMSAIYQSVAEGETSKTSDDLINLIGTLIPLEEVVKQSLQG
;
A
#
# COMPACT_ATOMS: atom_id res chain seq x y z
N MET A 1 -4.66 18.04 -10.55
CA MET A 1 -3.47 18.37 -11.37
C MET A 1 -2.38 17.51 -10.81
N SER A 2 -2.07 16.38 -11.45
CA SER A 2 -1.12 15.40 -10.94
C SER A 2 0.24 16.06 -10.80
N ILE A 3 0.75 16.12 -9.57
CA ILE A 3 2.08 16.66 -9.28
C ILE A 3 3.07 15.61 -9.76
N GLN A 4 3.83 15.92 -10.81
CA GLN A 4 5.00 15.13 -11.18
C GLN A 4 6.22 15.75 -10.48
N PRO A 5 6.75 15.13 -9.41
CA PRO A 5 7.93 15.63 -8.73
C PRO A 5 9.13 15.58 -9.67
N SER A 6 10.03 16.56 -9.56
CA SER A 6 11.30 16.48 -10.28
C SER A 6 12.22 15.44 -9.65
N ALA A 7 13.14 14.85 -10.42
CA ALA A 7 14.00 13.76 -9.93
C ALA A 7 14.80 14.10 -8.67
N ASN A 8 15.18 15.36 -8.50
CA ASN A 8 15.87 15.89 -7.32
C ASN A 8 14.99 16.01 -6.05
N GLU A 9 13.68 15.81 -6.16
CA GLU A 9 12.74 15.72 -5.04
C GLU A 9 12.51 14.26 -4.60
N ILE A 10 13.04 13.30 -5.37
CA ILE A 10 12.94 11.88 -5.10
C ILE A 10 14.26 11.39 -4.50
N VAL A 11 14.14 10.63 -3.41
CA VAL A 11 15.26 9.92 -2.79
C VAL A 11 14.97 8.43 -2.86
N ALA A 12 15.86 7.67 -3.50
CA ALA A 12 15.83 6.22 -3.46
C ALA A 12 16.73 5.70 -2.33
N VAL A 13 16.11 5.08 -1.33
CA VAL A 13 16.83 4.43 -0.21
C VAL A 13 17.14 2.99 -0.60
N VAL A 14 18.42 2.68 -0.74
CA VAL A 14 18.89 1.39 -1.28
C VAL A 14 19.99 0.79 -0.42
N ARG A 15 19.98 -0.54 -0.27
CA ARG A 15 21.07 -1.27 0.41
C ARG A 15 22.34 -1.34 -0.45
N ASN A 16 22.20 -1.38 -1.76
CA ASN A 16 23.31 -1.44 -2.72
C ASN A 16 23.11 -0.35 -3.78
N ALA A 17 23.95 0.68 -3.74
CA ALA A 17 23.87 1.80 -4.67
C ALA A 17 24.28 1.44 -6.10
N GLU A 18 25.21 0.50 -6.29
CA GLU A 18 25.65 0.05 -7.62
C GLU A 18 24.49 -0.57 -8.41
N LYS A 19 23.62 -1.33 -7.73
CA LYS A 19 22.41 -1.90 -8.34
C LYS A 19 21.34 -0.85 -8.68
N ALA A 20 21.49 0.38 -8.22
CA ALA A 20 20.55 1.48 -8.43
C ALA A 20 21.12 2.58 -9.34
N SER A 21 22.22 2.31 -10.07
CA SER A 21 22.87 3.29 -10.95
C SER A 21 21.91 3.93 -11.96
N ALA A 22 20.99 3.14 -12.53
CA ALA A 22 19.98 3.63 -13.46
C ALA A 22 19.06 4.72 -12.85
N LEU A 23 18.82 4.71 -11.53
CA LEU A 23 18.07 5.77 -10.86
C LEU A 23 18.92 7.04 -10.71
N ALA A 24 20.21 6.89 -10.41
CA ALA A 24 21.15 8.01 -10.34
C ALA A 24 21.31 8.68 -11.72
N ASP A 25 21.32 7.90 -12.80
CA ASP A 25 21.37 8.41 -14.18
C ASP A 25 20.13 9.26 -14.54
N LEU A 26 19.00 9.00 -13.87
CA LEU A 26 17.77 9.80 -13.97
C LEU A 26 17.78 11.04 -13.05
N GLY A 27 18.84 11.26 -12.29
CA GLY A 27 18.98 12.37 -11.35
C GLY A 27 18.34 12.16 -9.98
N VAL A 28 17.94 10.93 -9.65
CA VAL A 28 17.40 10.57 -8.32
C VAL A 28 18.52 10.49 -7.30
N GLU A 29 18.34 11.10 -6.13
CA GLU A 29 19.30 10.98 -5.04
C GLU A 29 19.29 9.56 -4.47
N LEU A 30 20.46 8.90 -4.42
CA LEU A 30 20.61 7.62 -3.75
C LEU A 30 21.09 7.80 -2.32
N ARG A 31 20.38 7.20 -1.35
CA ARG A 31 20.84 7.12 0.04
C ARG A 31 20.96 5.67 0.48
N HIS A 32 22.03 5.38 1.21
CA HIS A 32 22.20 4.05 1.77
C HIS A 32 21.25 3.84 2.95
N GLY A 33 20.45 2.78 2.89
CA GLY A 33 19.64 2.30 4.01
C GLY A 33 19.48 0.79 3.96
N ASP A 34 19.75 0.13 5.07
CA ASP A 34 19.57 -1.30 5.27
C ASP A 34 18.50 -1.53 6.34
N TYR A 35 17.53 -2.40 6.05
CA TYR A 35 16.48 -2.75 7.01
C TYR A 35 16.99 -3.36 8.32
N ASN A 36 18.21 -3.91 8.31
CA ASN A 36 18.89 -4.46 9.47
C ASN A 36 19.69 -3.41 10.26
N ASP A 37 19.89 -2.20 9.71
CA ASP A 37 20.62 -1.11 10.35
C ASP A 37 19.72 0.13 10.48
N ARG A 38 19.07 0.27 11.63
CA ARG A 38 18.20 1.41 11.95
C ARG A 38 18.92 2.77 11.81
N ALA A 39 20.21 2.84 12.16
CA ALA A 39 20.94 4.11 12.09
C ALA A 39 21.19 4.52 10.62
N SER A 40 21.38 3.56 9.72
CA SER A 40 21.43 3.84 8.29
C SER A 40 20.09 4.38 7.77
N LEU A 41 18.96 3.80 8.20
CA LEU A 41 17.62 4.24 7.80
C LEU A 41 17.31 5.65 8.31
N GLU A 42 17.64 5.96 9.56
CA GLU A 42 17.43 7.28 10.15
C GLU A 42 18.17 8.37 9.35
N LYS A 43 19.43 8.10 8.98
CA LYS A 43 20.21 8.99 8.10
C LYS A 43 19.59 9.10 6.71
N ALA A 44 19.15 7.98 6.13
CA ALA A 44 18.54 7.98 4.81
C ALA A 44 17.22 8.78 4.79
N PHE A 45 16.43 8.73 5.86
CA PHE A 45 15.14 9.41 5.96
C PHE A 45 15.25 10.87 6.37
N ALA A 46 16.46 11.38 6.63
CA ALA A 46 16.65 12.79 6.99
C ALA A 46 15.98 13.72 5.96
N ARG A 47 15.14 14.64 6.45
CA ARG A 47 14.37 15.63 5.66
C ARG A 47 13.28 15.02 4.76
N ALA A 48 12.97 13.73 4.85
CA ALA A 48 11.87 13.13 4.10
C ALA A 48 10.52 13.69 4.59
N SER A 49 9.74 14.25 3.68
CA SER A 49 8.36 14.69 3.97
C SER A 49 7.40 13.51 3.97
N ARG A 50 7.50 12.64 2.96
CA ARG A 50 6.69 11.44 2.77
C ARG A 50 7.61 10.25 2.53
N LEU A 51 7.29 9.11 3.12
CA LEU A 51 8.05 7.87 2.98
C LEU A 51 7.18 6.81 2.32
N LEU A 52 7.55 6.38 1.11
CA LEU A 52 6.99 5.16 0.53
C LEU A 52 7.79 3.94 1.03
N PHE A 53 7.17 3.17 1.92
CA PHE A 53 7.73 1.97 2.51
C PHE A 53 7.31 0.73 1.72
N ILE A 54 8.26 0.19 0.95
CA ILE A 54 8.16 -1.12 0.29
C ILE A 54 8.65 -2.22 1.24
N PRO A 55 7.82 -3.24 1.56
CA PRO A 55 8.17 -4.31 2.49
C PRO A 55 9.48 -5.02 2.16
N SER A 56 10.13 -5.54 3.21
CA SER A 56 11.31 -6.38 3.05
C SER A 56 11.02 -7.63 2.21
N PRO A 57 11.97 -8.05 1.35
CA PRO A 57 11.89 -9.29 0.58
C PRO A 57 12.14 -10.55 1.41
N ASP A 58 12.53 -10.43 2.69
CA ASP A 58 12.84 -11.56 3.59
C ASP A 58 11.56 -12.26 4.09
N ALA A 59 10.70 -12.62 3.15
CA ALA A 59 9.38 -13.22 3.33
C ALA A 59 9.40 -14.57 4.08
N HIS A 60 10.53 -15.29 4.06
CA HIS A 60 10.68 -16.61 4.66
C HIS A 60 11.02 -16.59 6.15
N ASP A 61 11.42 -15.44 6.69
CA ASP A 61 11.71 -15.25 8.11
C ASP A 61 10.81 -14.14 8.66
N GLU A 62 9.65 -14.54 9.18
CA GLU A 62 8.64 -13.60 9.70
C GLU A 62 9.21 -12.73 10.83
N THR A 63 10.06 -13.31 11.69
CA THR A 63 10.63 -12.60 12.83
C THR A 63 11.59 -11.51 12.36
N LEU A 64 12.50 -11.86 11.47
CA LEU A 64 13.43 -10.91 10.86
C LEU A 64 12.67 -9.81 10.12
N ARG A 65 11.66 -10.18 9.32
CA ARG A 65 10.84 -9.23 8.55
C ARG A 65 10.12 -8.24 9.45
N ILE A 66 9.55 -8.70 10.57
CA ILE A 66 8.91 -7.81 11.56
C ILE A 66 9.94 -6.86 12.19
N LEU A 67 11.13 -7.34 12.57
CA LEU A 67 12.19 -6.50 13.13
C LEU A 67 12.65 -5.43 12.14
N GLN A 68 12.85 -5.82 10.89
CA GLN A 68 13.19 -4.91 9.79
C GLN A 68 12.13 -3.83 9.60
N HIS A 69 10.84 -4.20 9.59
CA HIS A 69 9.76 -3.24 9.44
C HIS A 69 9.62 -2.32 10.66
N ALA A 70 9.90 -2.84 11.87
CA ALA A 70 9.96 -2.03 13.09
C ALA A 70 11.10 -1.00 13.04
N ASN A 71 12.26 -1.37 12.50
CA ASN A 71 13.37 -0.45 12.28
C ASN A 71 12.97 0.69 11.34
N VAL A 72 12.29 0.38 10.23
CA VAL A 72 11.80 1.40 9.28
C VAL A 72 10.83 2.36 9.95
N ALA A 73 9.79 1.86 10.64
CA ALA A 73 8.79 2.70 11.30
C ALA A 73 9.43 3.58 12.39
N LYS A 74 10.37 3.04 13.17
CA LYS A 74 11.08 3.80 14.20
C LYS A 74 12.01 4.85 13.60
N ALA A 75 12.78 4.51 12.57
CA ALA A 75 13.64 5.46 11.87
C ALA A 75 12.83 6.59 11.21
N ALA A 76 11.65 6.29 10.65
CA ALA A 76 10.75 7.30 10.09
C ALA A 76 10.25 8.27 11.15
N LYS A 77 9.91 7.76 12.34
CA LYS A 77 9.53 8.58 13.50
C LYS A 77 10.69 9.46 13.96
N ASP A 78 11.87 8.89 14.16
CA ASP A 78 13.06 9.59 14.65
C ASP A 78 13.52 10.67 13.64
N ALA A 79 13.36 10.41 12.33
CA ALA A 79 13.64 11.36 11.26
C ALA A 79 12.53 12.42 11.05
N ASN A 80 11.45 12.39 11.84
CA ASN A 80 10.28 13.27 11.73
C ASN A 80 9.61 13.25 10.34
N ALA A 81 9.49 12.07 9.74
CA ALA A 81 8.69 11.89 8.53
C ALA A 81 7.24 12.36 8.79
N ARG A 82 6.63 13.05 7.82
CA ARG A 82 5.28 13.61 7.96
C ARG A 82 4.17 12.70 7.46
N HIS A 83 4.50 11.72 6.63
CA HIS A 83 3.55 10.72 6.13
C HIS A 83 4.29 9.41 5.80
N ILE A 84 3.75 8.26 6.22
CA ILE A 84 4.17 6.92 5.78
C ILE A 84 3.14 6.33 4.82
N ILE A 85 3.53 6.03 3.59
CA ILE A 85 2.76 5.24 2.65
C ILE A 85 3.34 3.83 2.65
N TYR A 86 2.58 2.81 3.03
CA TYR A 86 3.08 1.44 3.14
C TYR A 86 2.42 0.52 2.12
N TYR A 87 3.23 -0.23 1.38
CA TYR A 87 2.76 -1.32 0.52
C TYR A 87 2.39 -2.52 1.39
N GLY A 88 1.11 -2.62 1.73
CA GLY A 88 0.54 -3.75 2.44
C GLY A 88 0.11 -4.88 1.50
N TYR A 89 -0.65 -5.80 2.08
CA TYR A 89 -1.25 -6.91 1.35
C TYR A 89 -2.77 -6.88 1.56
N ALA A 90 -3.53 -7.00 0.46
CA ALA A 90 -4.98 -7.04 0.47
C ALA A 90 -5.51 -8.26 1.24
N PHE A 91 -6.59 -8.07 1.99
CA PHE A 91 -7.35 -9.16 2.64
C PHE A 91 -6.51 -10.03 3.59
N ARG A 92 -5.51 -9.43 4.24
CA ARG A 92 -4.52 -10.10 5.09
C ARG A 92 -5.14 -10.72 6.36
N GLU A 93 -6.22 -10.15 6.89
CA GLU A 93 -6.87 -10.62 8.12
C GLU A 93 -7.58 -11.97 7.97
N THR A 94 -8.09 -12.27 6.78
CA THR A 94 -8.78 -13.54 6.47
C THR A 94 -7.90 -14.54 5.72
N SER A 95 -6.66 -14.17 5.42
CA SER A 95 -5.76 -14.95 4.57
C SER A 95 -4.98 -15.99 5.38
N GLN A 96 -4.88 -17.21 4.85
CA GLN A 96 -4.06 -18.29 5.39
C GLN A 96 -2.61 -18.26 4.88
N LEU A 97 -2.23 -17.28 4.06
CA LEU A 97 -0.86 -17.16 3.56
C LEU A 97 0.06 -16.68 4.70
N PRO A 98 1.18 -17.38 4.98
CA PRO A 98 2.09 -17.01 6.08
C PRO A 98 2.55 -15.54 6.06
N LEU A 99 2.66 -14.94 4.88
CA LEU A 99 3.12 -13.56 4.71
C LEU A 99 2.16 -12.50 5.27
N THR A 100 0.87 -12.80 5.43
CA THR A 100 -0.14 -11.80 5.81
C THR A 100 -0.03 -11.39 7.27
N SER A 101 0.43 -12.29 8.15
CA SER A 101 0.69 -12.01 9.57
C SER A 101 1.64 -10.82 9.72
N THR A 102 2.74 -10.82 8.97
CA THR A 102 3.77 -9.77 9.03
C THR A 102 3.24 -8.43 8.53
N HIS A 103 2.36 -8.40 7.52
CA HIS A 103 1.71 -7.16 7.06
C HIS A 103 0.75 -6.59 8.12
N VAL A 104 -0.06 -7.43 8.79
CA VAL A 104 -0.92 -6.99 9.90
C VAL A 104 -0.09 -6.38 11.02
N ILE A 105 1.00 -7.05 11.42
CA ILE A 105 1.89 -6.57 12.47
C ILE A 105 2.56 -5.26 12.05
N THR A 106 2.96 -5.13 10.79
CA THR A 106 3.59 -3.90 10.27
C THR A 106 2.65 -2.71 10.33
N GLU A 107 1.40 -2.88 9.91
CA GLU A 107 0.40 -1.81 10.00
C GLU A 107 0.15 -1.39 11.45
N ARG A 108 0.11 -2.34 12.39
CA ARG A 108 0.01 -2.03 13.83
C ARG A 108 1.23 -1.24 14.31
N ILE A 109 2.44 -1.63 13.91
CA ILE A 109 3.67 -0.91 14.24
C ILE A 109 3.61 0.52 13.70
N ILE A 110 3.23 0.71 12.43
CA ILE A 110 3.12 2.05 11.81
C ILE A 110 2.13 2.92 12.60
N ARG A 111 0.97 2.39 13.00
CA ARG A 111 0.00 3.13 13.82
C ARG A 111 0.58 3.63 15.14
N THR A 112 1.48 2.88 15.78
CA THR A 112 2.13 3.32 17.04
C THR A 112 3.10 4.49 16.87
N THR A 113 3.45 4.85 15.63
CA THR A 113 4.35 5.99 15.36
C THR A 113 3.67 7.34 15.57
N ASN A 114 2.32 7.39 15.47
CA ASN A 114 1.50 8.60 15.37
C ASN A 114 1.83 9.50 14.16
N ILE A 115 2.57 8.98 13.17
CA ILE A 115 2.76 9.65 11.89
C ILE A 115 1.51 9.38 11.04
N PRO A 116 0.94 10.38 10.33
CA PRO A 116 -0.08 10.14 9.31
C PRO A 116 0.35 9.02 8.35
N PHE A 117 -0.58 8.15 7.95
CA PHE A 117 -0.25 7.01 7.11
C PHE A 117 -1.33 6.68 6.08
N THR A 118 -0.90 6.07 4.98
CA THR A 118 -1.75 5.44 3.97
C THR A 118 -1.29 4.00 3.75
N PHE A 119 -2.22 3.05 3.82
CA PHE A 119 -1.94 1.63 3.55
C PHE A 119 -2.42 1.25 2.16
N LEU A 120 -1.48 1.03 1.25
CA LEU A 120 -1.73 0.51 -0.08
C LEU A 120 -1.77 -1.00 -0.01
N ARG A 121 -2.95 -1.56 0.24
CA ARG A 121 -3.12 -3.01 0.38
C ARG A 121 -3.22 -3.66 -0.99
N ASN A 122 -2.07 -4.06 -1.50
CA ASN A 122 -1.94 -4.60 -2.84
C ASN A 122 -2.48 -6.03 -2.94
N PRO A 123 -3.19 -6.41 -4.02
CA PRO A 123 -3.47 -7.80 -4.32
C PRO A 123 -2.17 -8.56 -4.67
N LEU A 124 -2.27 -9.86 -4.93
CA LEU A 124 -1.15 -10.60 -5.50
C LEU A 124 -0.76 -10.01 -6.86
N TYR A 125 0.53 -10.07 -7.15
CA TYR A 125 1.04 -9.57 -8.43
C TYR A 125 0.69 -10.54 -9.56
N THR A 126 0.12 -10.04 -10.64
CA THR A 126 -0.13 -10.82 -11.86
C THR A 126 1.16 -11.48 -12.33
N ASP A 127 2.27 -10.76 -12.21
CA ASP A 127 3.64 -11.16 -12.54
C ASP A 127 4.13 -12.45 -11.82
N VAL A 128 3.52 -12.82 -10.68
CA VAL A 128 3.85 -14.09 -10.00
C VAL A 128 3.34 -15.29 -10.79
N PHE A 129 2.20 -15.14 -11.47
CA PHE A 129 1.57 -16.18 -12.28
C PHE A 129 1.97 -16.07 -13.76
N VAL A 130 2.18 -14.85 -14.23
CA VAL A 130 2.51 -14.51 -15.62
C VAL A 130 3.95 -14.02 -15.68
N ASN A 131 4.87 -14.96 -15.83
CA ASN A 131 6.30 -14.73 -16.03
C ASN A 131 6.85 -15.73 -17.07
N PRO A 132 8.02 -15.47 -17.69
CA PRO A 132 8.53 -16.27 -18.79
C PRO A 132 8.66 -17.75 -18.45
N GLN A 133 9.02 -18.08 -17.21
CA GLN A 133 9.15 -19.46 -16.74
C GLN A 133 7.79 -20.15 -16.65
N SER A 134 6.81 -19.53 -15.99
CA SER A 134 5.48 -20.11 -15.77
C SER A 134 4.68 -20.21 -17.07
N VAL A 135 4.74 -19.17 -17.90
CA VAL A 135 4.08 -19.15 -19.22
C VAL A 135 4.78 -20.13 -20.18
N GLY A 136 6.11 -20.13 -20.21
CA GLY A 136 6.88 -21.07 -21.02
C GLY A 136 6.60 -22.53 -20.66
N ALA A 137 6.54 -22.86 -19.36
CA ALA A 137 6.16 -24.18 -18.90
C ALA A 137 4.73 -24.55 -19.32
N ALA A 138 3.77 -23.63 -19.18
CA ALA A 138 2.39 -23.88 -19.57
C ALA A 138 2.25 -24.15 -21.08
N VAL A 139 3.00 -23.43 -21.92
CA VAL A 139 3.06 -23.67 -23.37
C VAL A 139 3.71 -25.01 -23.67
N GLN A 140 4.86 -25.31 -23.05
CA GLN A 140 5.61 -26.54 -23.28
C GLN A 140 4.81 -27.79 -22.92
N PHE A 141 4.13 -27.76 -21.77
CA PHE A 141 3.33 -28.90 -21.28
C PHE A 141 1.89 -28.88 -21.79
N VAL A 142 1.51 -27.84 -22.56
CA VAL A 142 0.13 -27.61 -23.04
C VAL A 142 -0.88 -27.64 -21.87
N ALA A 143 -0.44 -27.19 -20.69
CA ALA A 143 -1.20 -27.25 -19.46
C ALA A 143 -0.67 -26.27 -18.41
N LEU A 144 -1.56 -25.48 -17.81
CA LEU A 144 -1.27 -24.74 -16.58
C LEU A 144 -1.55 -25.68 -15.39
N VAL A 145 -0.50 -26.18 -14.76
CA VAL A 145 -0.62 -27.09 -13.61
C VAL A 145 -0.63 -26.27 -12.32
N ALA A 146 -1.78 -26.23 -11.64
CA ALA A 146 -1.95 -25.55 -10.37
C ALA A 146 -2.91 -26.31 -9.46
N ASN A 147 -2.70 -26.22 -8.15
CA ASN A 147 -3.59 -26.73 -7.11
C ASN A 147 -4.63 -25.68 -6.68
N ALA A 148 -5.20 -24.95 -7.64
CA ALA A 148 -6.10 -23.82 -7.40
C ALA A 148 -7.60 -24.17 -7.49
N GLY A 149 -7.96 -25.37 -7.98
CA GLY A 149 -9.35 -25.75 -8.22
C GLY A 149 -10.04 -24.78 -9.18
N GLU A 150 -11.29 -24.39 -8.86
CA GLU A 150 -12.05 -23.36 -9.59
C GLU A 150 -11.85 -21.93 -9.02
N GLY A 151 -10.86 -21.75 -8.12
CA GLY A 151 -10.61 -20.47 -7.48
C GLY A 151 -10.20 -19.38 -8.48
N GLY A 152 -10.89 -18.24 -8.43
CA GLY A 152 -10.49 -17.04 -9.19
C GLY A 152 -9.24 -16.39 -8.62
N VAL A 153 -8.43 -15.76 -9.48
CA VAL A 153 -7.23 -15.02 -9.06
C VAL A 153 -7.49 -13.52 -9.22
N HIS A 154 -7.52 -12.81 -8.09
CA HIS A 154 -7.61 -11.34 -8.08
C HIS A 154 -6.19 -10.77 -7.99
N THR A 155 -5.66 -10.30 -9.11
CA THR A 155 -4.29 -9.78 -9.22
C THR A 155 -4.23 -8.43 -9.91
N ALA A 156 -3.12 -7.72 -9.72
CA ALA A 156 -2.77 -6.53 -10.48
C ALA A 156 -1.29 -6.59 -10.88
N SER A 157 -0.91 -5.93 -11.98
CA SER A 157 0.49 -5.89 -12.39
C SER A 157 1.33 -5.05 -11.41
N ARG A 158 2.62 -5.36 -11.25
CA ARG A 158 3.53 -4.50 -10.48
C ARG A 158 3.59 -3.07 -11.02
N HIS A 159 3.40 -2.90 -12.33
CA HIS A 159 3.35 -1.60 -12.97
C HIS A 159 2.17 -0.76 -12.46
N ASP A 160 0.96 -1.32 -12.48
CA ASP A 160 -0.25 -0.63 -12.00
C ASP A 160 -0.13 -0.26 -10.52
N LEU A 161 0.41 -1.15 -9.70
CA LEU A 161 0.61 -0.89 -8.28
C LEU A 161 1.71 0.15 -8.02
N ALA A 162 2.73 0.24 -8.88
CA ALA A 162 3.72 1.30 -8.83
C ALA A 162 3.12 2.67 -9.18
N LEU A 163 2.23 2.74 -10.18
CA LEU A 163 1.48 3.95 -10.51
C LEU A 163 0.60 4.40 -9.33
N ALA A 164 -0.06 3.46 -8.67
CA ALA A 164 -0.88 3.75 -7.48
C ALA A 164 -0.04 4.33 -6.34
N GLY A 165 1.11 3.72 -6.03
CA GLY A 165 2.02 4.26 -5.03
C GLY A 165 2.59 5.62 -5.38
N ALA A 166 2.91 5.85 -6.66
CA ALA A 166 3.35 7.16 -7.14
C ALA A 166 2.26 8.22 -6.94
N ALA A 167 1.02 7.94 -7.36
CA ALA A 167 -0.11 8.85 -7.18
C ALA A 167 -0.32 9.22 -5.70
N VAL A 168 -0.39 8.24 -4.80
CA VAL A 168 -0.57 8.52 -3.36
C VAL A 168 0.62 9.26 -2.76
N LEU A 169 1.83 8.98 -3.23
CA LEU A 169 3.03 9.66 -2.76
C LEU A 169 3.04 11.14 -3.18
N THR A 170 2.63 11.46 -4.41
CA THR A 170 2.82 12.79 -5.00
C THR A 170 1.57 13.66 -4.96
N GLU A 171 0.39 13.08 -4.81
CA GLU A 171 -0.88 13.81 -4.77
C GLU A 171 -1.39 13.98 -3.34
N ASP A 172 -2.16 15.06 -3.13
CA ASP A 172 -2.93 15.30 -1.92
C ASP A 172 -4.36 14.76 -2.12
N GLY A 173 -5.07 14.42 -1.03
CA GLY A 173 -6.49 14.08 -1.08
C GLY A 173 -6.84 12.63 -0.75
N HIS A 174 -5.87 11.79 -0.38
CA HIS A 174 -6.11 10.37 -0.10
C HIS A 174 -6.42 10.06 1.38
N GLU A 175 -6.57 11.08 2.22
CA GLU A 175 -6.87 10.96 3.66
C GLU A 175 -8.34 11.33 3.98
N LEU A 176 -8.99 10.61 4.92
CA LEU A 176 -10.36 10.90 5.37
C LEU A 176 -10.53 12.33 5.93
N GLY A 177 -9.47 12.92 6.51
CA GLY A 177 -9.46 14.30 6.96
C GLY A 177 -9.62 15.32 5.82
N GLN A 178 -9.09 15.02 4.65
CA GLN A 178 -9.21 15.87 3.46
C GLN A 178 -10.53 15.65 2.71
N LEU A 179 -11.17 14.49 2.85
CA LEU A 179 -12.57 14.30 2.44
C LEU A 179 -13.49 15.29 3.17
N ALA A 180 -13.35 15.43 4.49
CA ALA A 180 -14.09 16.42 5.27
C ALA A 180 -13.83 17.86 4.78
N GLN A 181 -12.57 18.21 4.49
CA GLN A 181 -12.22 19.53 3.95
C GLN A 181 -12.81 19.76 2.55
N THR A 182 -12.85 18.73 1.71
CA THR A 182 -13.44 18.80 0.37
C THR A 182 -14.94 19.00 0.45
N ILE A 183 -15.62 18.27 1.33
CA ILE A 183 -17.05 18.45 1.61
C ILE A 183 -17.31 19.88 2.13
N ALA A 184 -16.46 20.39 3.03
CA ALA A 184 -16.59 21.76 3.53
C ALA A 184 -16.52 22.79 2.40
N ASN A 185 -15.52 22.66 1.53
CA ASN A 185 -15.29 23.58 0.41
C ASN A 185 -16.44 23.56 -0.61
N VAL A 186 -16.97 22.38 -0.94
CA VAL A 186 -18.08 22.23 -1.91
C VAL A 186 -19.42 22.67 -1.32
N SER A 187 -19.67 22.36 -0.03
CA SER A 187 -20.95 22.64 0.62
C SER A 187 -21.06 24.06 1.19
N GLY A 188 -19.93 24.77 1.33
CA GLY A 188 -19.87 26.09 1.99
C GLY A 188 -20.13 26.04 3.50
N LYS A 189 -20.09 24.85 4.11
CA LYS A 189 -20.32 24.63 5.55
C LYS A 189 -19.04 24.12 6.20
N GLU A 190 -18.84 24.45 7.47
CA GLU A 190 -17.74 23.89 8.24
C GLU A 190 -17.96 22.38 8.44
N VAL A 191 -17.00 21.56 8.00
CA VAL A 191 -17.01 20.10 8.17
C VAL A 191 -15.65 19.67 8.69
N VAL A 192 -15.63 19.11 9.90
CA VAL A 192 -14.40 18.67 10.59
C VAL A 192 -14.44 17.16 10.73
N TYR A 193 -13.39 16.48 10.28
CA TYR A 193 -13.22 15.05 10.54
C TYR A 193 -12.93 14.82 12.02
N LYS A 194 -13.75 13.99 12.66
CA LYS A 194 -13.52 13.50 14.02
C LYS A 194 -13.50 11.98 14.00
N SER A 195 -12.38 11.41 14.42
CA SER A 195 -12.30 9.97 14.67
C SER A 195 -12.92 9.68 16.03
N ILE A 196 -13.91 8.78 16.05
CA ILE A 196 -14.67 8.34 17.22
C ILE A 196 -14.78 6.81 17.20
N SER A 197 -15.13 6.19 18.32
CA SER A 197 -15.28 4.74 18.41
C SER A 197 -16.47 4.22 17.60
N PHE A 198 -16.47 2.92 17.29
CA PHE A 198 -17.58 2.22 16.64
C PHE A 198 -18.93 2.51 17.31
N ASP A 199 -18.98 2.40 18.63
CA ASP A 199 -20.21 2.56 19.40
C ASP A 199 -20.70 4.01 19.40
N GLU A 200 -19.79 4.98 19.48
CA GLU A 200 -20.13 6.40 19.37
C GLU A 200 -20.66 6.75 17.98
N HIS A 201 -20.04 6.23 16.91
CA HIS A 201 -20.49 6.48 15.55
C HIS A 201 -21.86 5.85 15.26
N LYS A 202 -22.07 4.60 15.69
CA LYS A 202 -23.36 3.90 15.61
C LYS A 202 -24.45 4.68 16.34
N ALA A 203 -24.19 5.12 17.57
CA ALA A 203 -25.13 5.88 18.37
C ALA A 203 -25.53 7.20 17.69
N LEU A 204 -24.57 7.93 17.12
CA LEU A 204 -24.84 9.16 16.36
C LEU A 204 -25.73 8.93 15.14
N LEU A 205 -25.51 7.85 14.39
CA LEU A 205 -26.32 7.52 13.21
C LEU A 205 -27.76 7.14 13.58
N VAL A 206 -27.94 6.38 14.67
CA VAL A 206 -29.29 6.06 15.20
C VAL A 206 -29.99 7.33 15.67
N GLN A 207 -29.29 8.22 16.37
CA GLN A 207 -29.83 9.52 16.80
C GLN A 207 -30.21 10.40 15.59
N ALA A 208 -29.48 10.30 14.48
CA ALA A 208 -29.80 10.97 13.23
C ALA A 208 -30.99 10.34 12.47
N GLY A 209 -31.63 9.31 13.03
CA GLY A 209 -32.85 8.70 12.49
C GLY A 209 -32.61 7.49 11.58
N LEU A 210 -31.38 6.96 11.50
CA LEU A 210 -31.13 5.75 10.74
C LEU A 210 -31.58 4.50 11.53
N PRO A 211 -32.15 3.48 10.86
CA PRO A 211 -32.40 2.18 11.47
C PRO A 211 -31.10 1.55 12.01
N GLU A 212 -31.20 0.88 13.16
CA GLU A 212 -30.02 0.34 13.88
C GLU A 212 -29.14 -0.58 13.02
N GLY A 213 -29.74 -1.46 12.22
CA GLY A 213 -28.99 -2.32 11.30
C GLY A 213 -28.15 -1.55 10.26
N VAL A 214 -28.62 -0.39 9.80
CA VAL A 214 -27.90 0.48 8.85
C VAL A 214 -26.78 1.23 9.57
N ALA A 215 -27.02 1.70 10.80
CA ALA A 215 -26.00 2.37 11.62
C ALA A 215 -24.82 1.44 11.98
N VAL A 216 -25.11 0.18 12.29
CA VAL A 216 -24.10 -0.88 12.50
C VAL A 216 -23.27 -1.10 11.24
N MET A 217 -23.92 -1.24 10.08
CA MET A 217 -23.23 -1.44 8.80
C MET A 217 -22.32 -0.26 8.43
N MET A 218 -22.80 0.98 8.55
CA MET A 218 -22.01 2.18 8.25
C MET A 218 -20.84 2.36 9.22
N SER A 219 -21.03 2.03 10.49
CA SER A 219 -19.94 2.03 11.48
C SER A 219 -18.92 0.95 11.20
N ALA A 220 -19.36 -0.23 10.76
CA ALA A 220 -18.47 -1.31 10.36
C ALA A 220 -17.63 -0.95 9.13
N ILE A 221 -18.15 -0.16 8.18
CA ILE A 221 -17.38 0.31 7.03
C ILE A 221 -16.22 1.20 7.49
N TYR A 222 -16.47 2.22 8.29
CA TYR A 222 -15.40 3.09 8.79
C TYR A 222 -14.48 2.41 9.79
N GLN A 223 -14.99 1.45 10.57
CA GLN A 223 -14.17 0.58 11.40
C GLN A 223 -13.26 -0.29 10.55
N SER A 224 -13.74 -0.89 9.46
CA SER A 224 -12.94 -1.66 8.51
C SER A 224 -11.93 -0.80 7.73
N VAL A 225 -12.26 0.46 7.41
CA VAL A 225 -11.27 1.44 6.90
C VAL A 225 -10.22 1.74 7.97
N ALA A 226 -10.63 1.89 9.24
CA ALA A 226 -9.75 2.13 10.37
C ALA A 226 -8.91 0.91 10.77
N GLU A 227 -9.38 -0.32 10.60
CA GLU A 227 -8.74 -1.58 11.03
C GLU A 227 -8.02 -2.28 9.90
N GLY A 228 -8.53 -2.10 8.69
CA GLY A 228 -7.90 -2.55 7.49
C GLY A 228 -8.48 -3.75 6.78
N GLU A 229 -9.63 -4.23 7.20
CA GLU A 229 -10.37 -5.29 6.52
C GLU A 229 -11.01 -4.73 5.25
N THR A 230 -11.15 -5.50 4.16
CA THR A 230 -12.44 -6.15 3.86
C THR A 230 -12.32 -7.14 2.70
N SER A 231 -12.94 -8.32 2.75
CA SER A 231 -13.03 -9.36 1.70
C SER A 231 -13.78 -8.99 0.40
N LYS A 232 -13.44 -7.88 -0.27
CA LYS A 232 -14.18 -7.33 -1.42
C LYS A 232 -13.24 -6.88 -2.53
N THR A 233 -13.62 -7.08 -3.79
CA THR A 233 -13.07 -6.28 -4.88
C THR A 233 -13.33 -4.80 -4.57
N SER A 234 -12.35 -3.95 -4.80
CA SER A 234 -12.51 -2.51 -4.68
C SER A 234 -12.15 -1.85 -6.00
N ASP A 235 -12.91 -0.84 -6.36
CA ASP A 235 -12.60 0.02 -7.50
C ASP A 235 -11.47 1.01 -7.16
N ASP A 236 -10.92 1.00 -5.94
CA ASP A 236 -9.88 1.95 -5.50
C ASP A 236 -8.70 2.04 -6.46
N LEU A 237 -8.20 0.92 -6.95
CA LEU A 237 -7.09 0.92 -7.91
C LEU A 237 -7.51 1.58 -9.24
N ILE A 238 -8.70 1.24 -9.76
CA ILE A 238 -9.23 1.81 -10.99
C ILE A 238 -9.53 3.32 -10.81
N ASN A 239 -10.07 3.72 -9.66
CA ASN A 239 -10.34 5.11 -9.34
C ASN A 239 -9.05 5.92 -9.16
N LEU A 240 -7.96 5.29 -8.73
CA LEU A 240 -6.68 5.95 -8.47
C LEU A 240 -5.83 6.10 -9.74
N ILE A 241 -5.76 5.08 -10.59
CA ILE A 241 -4.87 5.09 -11.76
C ILE A 241 -5.61 5.01 -13.11
N GLY A 242 -6.94 4.94 -13.11
CA GLY A 242 -7.75 4.76 -14.30
C GLY A 242 -7.83 3.29 -14.73
N THR A 243 -7.54 3.01 -16.00
CA THR A 243 -7.67 1.65 -16.55
C THR A 243 -6.46 0.79 -16.20
N LEU A 244 -6.70 -0.44 -15.73
CA LEU A 244 -5.66 -1.47 -15.55
C LEU A 244 -5.13 -1.95 -16.90
N ILE A 245 -3.87 -2.40 -16.94
CA ILE A 245 -3.35 -3.12 -18.09
C ILE A 245 -4.13 -4.45 -18.23
N PRO A 246 -4.72 -4.77 -19.40
CA PRO A 246 -5.39 -6.05 -19.59
C PRO A 246 -4.45 -7.23 -19.38
N LEU A 247 -4.92 -8.30 -18.74
CA LEU A 247 -4.14 -9.52 -18.50
C LEU A 247 -3.49 -10.09 -19.78
N GLU A 248 -4.19 -10.00 -20.91
CA GLU A 248 -3.68 -10.41 -22.23
C GLU A 248 -2.39 -9.68 -22.61
N GLU A 249 -2.30 -8.37 -22.34
CA GLU A 249 -1.11 -7.58 -22.63
C GLU A 249 0.06 -7.93 -21.70
N VAL A 250 -0.21 -8.24 -20.43
CA VAL A 250 0.81 -8.74 -19.49
C VAL A 250 1.38 -10.09 -19.96
N VAL A 251 0.52 -10.98 -20.47
CA VAL A 251 0.94 -12.28 -21.03
C VAL A 251 1.78 -12.10 -22.30
N LYS A 252 1.37 -11.23 -23.22
CA LYS A 252 2.13 -10.94 -24.44
C LYS A 252 3.54 -10.44 -24.13
N GLN A 253 3.66 -9.51 -23.18
CA GLN A 253 4.96 -8.98 -22.74
C GLN A 253 5.85 -10.09 -22.15
N SER A 254 5.27 -11.00 -21.37
CA SER A 254 6.01 -12.12 -20.78
C SER A 254 6.52 -13.16 -21.80
N LEU A 255 5.96 -13.22 -23.01
CA LEU A 255 6.36 -14.14 -24.08
C LEU A 255 7.45 -13.58 -25.00
N GLN A 256 7.70 -12.28 -24.94
CA GLN A 256 8.67 -11.58 -25.80
C GLN A 256 10.05 -11.41 -25.13
N GLY A 257 10.20 -11.87 -23.88
CA GLY A 257 11.42 -11.79 -23.07
C GLY A 257 12.20 -13.09 -22.98
#